data_AF-A0A8H9LJX0-F1
#
_entry.id   AF-A0A8H9LJX0-F1
#
_cell.length_a   1.000
_cell.length_b   1.000
_cell.length_c   1.000
_cell.angle_alpha   90.00
_cell.angle_beta   90.00
_cell.angle_gamma   90.00
#
_symmetry.space_group_name_H-M   'P 1'
#
loop_
_entity.id
_entity.type
_entity.pdbx_description
1 polymer ?
#
loop_
_entity_poly.entity_id
_entity_poly.type
_entity_poly.pdbx_seq_one_letter_code
_entity_poly.pdbx_strand_id
1 'polypeptide(L)'
;MADPDAGLEFKVKPGELDGCGQSAQHIGGLIPGETSKISDPCNQAAGGLKGWLTAGAIQNCGTNWKTLLDKLGTDMGDVGTKLGTSATYYRQAEQNAHNSMKNPSAPAANGSEPDPFGTDFTPGPVKPRSAKAAE
;
A
#
# COMPACT_ATOMS: atom_id res chain seq x y z
N MET A 1 16.27 8.05 36.61
CA MET A 1 15.46 9.12 36.00
C MET A 1 15.29 8.71 34.55
N ALA A 2 14.12 8.16 34.21
CA ALA A 2 13.83 7.76 32.84
C ALA A 2 13.52 9.03 32.03
N ASP A 3 14.15 9.16 30.87
CA ASP A 3 13.98 10.31 29.98
C ASP A 3 12.54 10.29 29.41
N PRO A 4 11.70 11.32 29.66
CA PRO A 4 10.32 11.34 29.21
C PRO A 4 10.17 11.57 27.69
N ASP A 5 11.27 11.79 26.97
CA ASP A 5 11.30 12.08 25.53
C ASP A 5 11.90 10.95 24.67
N ALA A 6 11.85 9.70 25.15
CA ALA A 6 11.89 8.54 24.26
C ALA A 6 10.57 8.39 23.47
N GLY A 7 10.00 9.53 23.04
CA GLY A 7 8.90 9.59 22.10
C GLY A 7 9.37 8.91 20.83
N LEU A 8 8.68 7.84 20.45
CA LEU A 8 8.87 7.16 19.18
C LEU A 8 8.76 8.21 18.08
N GLU A 9 9.90 8.70 17.56
CA GLU A 9 9.93 9.57 16.39
C GLU A 9 9.46 8.71 15.21
N PHE A 10 8.16 8.69 14.98
CA PHE A 10 7.57 8.00 13.84
C PHE A 10 7.99 8.75 12.58
N LYS A 11 9.10 8.30 12.00
CA LYS A 11 9.68 8.86 10.78
C LYS A 11 9.49 7.88 9.63
N VAL A 12 8.56 8.21 8.74
CA VAL A 12 8.39 7.46 7.49
C VAL A 12 9.46 7.87 6.50
N LYS A 13 10.02 6.90 5.79
CA LYS A 13 10.97 7.12 4.69
C LYS A 13 10.28 6.85 3.35
N PRO A 14 9.80 7.88 2.64
CA PRO A 14 9.08 7.71 1.39
C PRO A 14 9.86 6.94 0.31
N GLY A 15 11.19 7.06 0.29
CA GLY A 15 12.04 6.32 -0.65
C GLY A 15 12.03 4.80 -0.42
N GLU A 16 11.93 4.35 0.84
CA GLU A 16 11.85 2.92 1.16
C GLU A 16 10.48 2.36 0.76
N LEU A 17 9.40 3.13 0.97
CA LEU A 17 8.06 2.77 0.51
C LEU A 17 7.98 2.68 -1.02
N ASP A 18 8.55 3.64 -1.74
CA ASP A 18 8.63 3.60 -3.21
C ASP A 18 9.40 2.38 -3.70
N GLY A 19 10.59 2.12 -3.14
CA GLY A 19 11.42 1.00 -3.53
C GLY A 19 10.72 -0.35 -3.27
N CYS A 20 10.05 -0.47 -2.12
CA CYS A 20 9.23 -1.63 -1.80
C CYS A 20 8.05 -1.76 -2.78
N GLY A 21 7.39 -0.65 -3.11
CA GLY A 21 6.27 -0.60 -4.05
C GLY A 21 6.66 -1.05 -5.46
N GLN A 22 7.78 -0.54 -5.97
CA GLN A 22 8.35 -0.94 -7.26
C GLN A 22 8.73 -2.43 -7.29
N SER A 23 9.34 -2.93 -6.21
CA SER A 23 9.69 -4.35 -6.08
C SER A 23 8.45 -5.24 -6.10
N ALA A 24 7.41 -4.85 -5.36
CA ALA A 24 6.14 -5.58 -5.32
C ALA A 24 5.45 -5.60 -6.69
N GLN A 25 5.43 -4.47 -7.41
CA GLN A 25 4.90 -4.39 -8.78
C GLN A 25 5.71 -5.25 -9.75
N HIS A 26 7.05 -5.21 -9.66
CA HIS A 26 7.92 -6.00 -10.52
C HIS A 26 7.68 -7.50 -10.33
N ILE A 27 7.73 -7.98 -9.09
CA ILE A 27 7.49 -9.40 -8.79
C ILE A 27 6.05 -9.78 -9.17
N GLY A 28 5.07 -8.96 -8.81
CA GLY A 28 3.66 -9.17 -9.17
C GLY A 28 3.45 -9.32 -10.68
N GLY A 29 4.15 -8.53 -11.49
CA GLY A 29 4.10 -8.61 -12.96
C GLY A 29 4.77 -9.85 -13.55
N LEU A 30 5.72 -10.48 -12.85
CA LEU A 30 6.36 -11.73 -13.28
C LEU A 30 5.51 -12.97 -13.00
N ILE A 31 4.72 -12.95 -11.92
CA ILE A 31 3.98 -14.13 -11.44
C ILE A 31 3.08 -14.77 -12.51
N PRO A 32 2.26 -14.04 -13.30
CA PRO A 32 1.41 -14.67 -14.31
C PRO A 32 2.20 -15.45 -15.37
N GLY A 33 3.39 -14.97 -15.74
CA GLY A 33 4.26 -15.64 -16.71
C GLY A 33 4.98 -16.87 -16.14
N GLU A 34 5.35 -16.85 -14.86
CA GLU A 34 5.87 -18.05 -14.19
C GLU A 34 4.77 -19.08 -13.92
N THR A 35 3.54 -18.61 -13.71
CA THR A 35 2.36 -19.45 -13.48
C THR A 35 1.99 -20.28 -14.70
N SER A 36 2.10 -19.70 -15.91
CA SER A 36 1.81 -20.45 -17.14
C SER A 36 2.74 -21.65 -17.34
N LYS A 37 3.99 -21.56 -16.85
CA LYS A 37 4.95 -22.68 -16.88
C LYS A 37 4.51 -23.89 -16.05
N ILE A 38 3.54 -23.71 -15.16
CA ILE A 38 2.90 -24.80 -14.38
C ILE A 38 1.61 -25.24 -15.06
N SER A 39 0.73 -24.30 -15.44
CA SER A 39 -0.58 -24.64 -16.01
C SER A 39 -0.48 -25.31 -17.37
N ASP A 40 0.47 -24.90 -18.21
CA ASP A 40 0.57 -25.38 -19.58
C ASP A 40 0.96 -26.87 -19.65
N PRO A 41 1.99 -27.34 -18.91
CA PRO A 41 2.26 -28.78 -18.79
C PRO A 41 1.09 -29.57 -18.20
N CYS A 42 0.37 -29.03 -17.21
CA CYS A 42 -0.82 -29.67 -16.66
C CYS A 42 -1.92 -29.87 -17.73
N ASN A 43 -2.16 -28.85 -18.55
CA ASN A 43 -3.11 -28.91 -19.66
C ASN A 43 -2.66 -29.91 -20.74
N GLN A 44 -1.36 -29.92 -21.08
CA GLN A 44 -0.80 -30.88 -22.03
C GLN A 44 -0.92 -32.32 -21.53
N ALA A 45 -0.59 -32.57 -20.26
CA ALA A 45 -0.73 -33.87 -19.63
C ALA A 45 -2.19 -34.33 -19.56
N ALA A 46 -3.12 -33.43 -19.22
CA ALA A 46 -4.54 -33.73 -19.24
C ALA A 46 -5.03 -34.14 -20.65
N GLY A 47 -4.55 -33.46 -21.69
CA GLY A 47 -4.84 -33.81 -23.08
C GLY A 47 -4.35 -35.20 -23.46
N GLY A 48 -3.14 -35.57 -23.03
CA GLY A 48 -2.56 -36.91 -23.26
C GLY A 48 -3.27 -38.03 -22.47
N LEU A 49 -3.92 -37.71 -21.36
CA LEU A 49 -4.62 -38.65 -20.49
C LEU A 49 -6.14 -38.71 -20.76
N LYS A 50 -6.62 -38.17 -21.89
CA LYS A 50 -8.06 -38.08 -22.18
C LYS A 50 -8.77 -39.43 -22.00
N GLY A 51 -9.88 -39.42 -21.25
CA GLY A 51 -10.65 -40.61 -20.91
C GLY A 51 -10.26 -41.26 -19.58
N TRP A 52 -9.14 -40.86 -18.98
CA TRP A 52 -8.74 -41.28 -17.64
C TRP A 52 -9.22 -40.27 -16.61
N LEU A 53 -9.62 -40.75 -15.42
CA LEU A 53 -10.00 -39.90 -14.29
C LEU A 53 -8.88 -38.92 -13.90
N THR A 54 -7.62 -39.33 -14.08
CA THR A 54 -6.43 -38.52 -13.79
C THR A 54 -6.30 -37.28 -14.67
N ALA A 55 -6.88 -37.27 -15.87
CA ALA A 55 -6.87 -36.10 -16.75
C ALA A 55 -7.59 -34.89 -16.12
N GLY A 56 -8.78 -35.11 -15.57
CA GLY A 56 -9.53 -34.05 -14.90
C GLY A 56 -8.80 -33.57 -13.63
N ALA A 57 -8.21 -34.50 -12.87
CA ALA A 57 -7.49 -34.16 -11.65
C ALA A 57 -6.26 -33.26 -11.92
N ILE A 58 -5.44 -33.59 -12.92
CA ILE A 58 -4.25 -32.79 -13.23
C ILE A 58 -4.59 -31.43 -13.85
N GLN A 59 -5.64 -31.36 -14.68
CA GLN A 59 -6.13 -30.10 -15.24
C GLN A 59 -6.66 -29.16 -14.15
N ASN A 60 -7.47 -29.69 -13.23
CA ASN A 60 -8.02 -28.92 -12.12
C ASN A 60 -6.92 -28.43 -11.18
N CYS A 61 -5.92 -29.28 -10.89
CA CYS A 61 -4.77 -28.90 -10.10
C CYS A 61 -4.01 -27.71 -10.74
N GLY A 62 -3.69 -27.80 -12.04
CA GLY A 62 -3.02 -26.72 -12.77
C GLY A 62 -3.83 -25.43 -12.82
N THR A 63 -5.16 -25.54 -12.99
CA THR A 63 -6.06 -24.39 -13.02
C THR A 63 -6.15 -23.71 -11.65
N ASN A 64 -6.28 -24.48 -10.56
CA ASN A 64 -6.35 -23.94 -9.21
C ASN A 64 -5.06 -23.23 -8.80
N TRP A 65 -3.90 -23.82 -9.10
CA TRP A 65 -2.61 -23.15 -8.90
C TRP A 65 -2.52 -21.86 -9.70
N LYS A 66 -2.98 -21.89 -10.96
CA LYS A 66 -3.02 -20.68 -11.78
C LYS A 66 -3.86 -19.58 -11.16
N THR A 67 -5.07 -19.89 -10.74
CA THR A 67 -5.96 -18.92 -10.08
C THR A 67 -5.33 -18.31 -8.83
N LEU A 68 -4.70 -19.12 -7.97
CA LEU A 68 -4.08 -18.63 -6.73
C LEU A 68 -2.87 -17.73 -7.01
N LEU A 69 -2.02 -18.11 -7.97
CA LEU A 69 -0.82 -17.34 -8.30
C LEU A 69 -1.16 -16.07 -9.09
N ASP A 70 -2.09 -16.12 -10.04
CA ASP A 70 -2.56 -14.91 -10.75
C ASP A 70 -3.13 -13.90 -9.73
N LYS A 71 -3.93 -14.37 -8.76
CA LYS A 71 -4.44 -13.53 -7.67
C LYS A 71 -3.30 -12.93 -6.82
N LEU A 72 -2.29 -13.72 -6.47
CA LEU A 72 -1.12 -13.20 -5.75
C LEU A 72 -0.42 -12.10 -6.55
N GLY A 73 -0.25 -12.28 -7.87
CA GLY A 73 0.31 -11.26 -8.75
C GLY A 73 -0.49 -9.95 -8.71
N THR A 74 -1.82 -10.03 -8.77
CA THR A 74 -2.71 -8.87 -8.60
C THR A 74 -2.55 -8.23 -7.22
N ASP A 75 -2.65 -9.02 -6.15
CA ASP A 75 -2.56 -8.52 -4.77
C ASP A 75 -1.20 -7.80 -4.52
N MET A 76 -0.10 -8.31 -5.09
CA MET A 76 1.22 -7.66 -5.04
C MET A 76 1.27 -6.35 -5.82
N GLY A 77 0.65 -6.28 -7.00
CA GLY A 77 0.52 -5.04 -7.77
C GLY A 77 -0.28 -3.97 -7.04
N ASP A 78 -1.37 -4.38 -6.36
CA ASP A 78 -2.22 -3.50 -5.56
C ASP A 78 -1.45 -2.94 -4.34
N VAL A 79 -0.76 -3.82 -3.61
CA VAL A 79 0.10 -3.40 -2.48
C VAL A 79 1.19 -2.46 -2.97
N GLY A 80 1.84 -2.77 -4.09
CA GLY A 80 2.90 -1.92 -4.64
C GLY A 80 2.41 -0.52 -5.02
N THR A 81 1.21 -0.44 -5.59
CA THR A 81 0.53 0.83 -5.88
C THR A 81 0.24 1.62 -4.60
N LYS A 82 -0.33 0.97 -3.58
CA LYS A 82 -0.62 1.60 -2.29
C LYS A 82 0.63 2.14 -1.60
N LEU A 83 1.76 1.43 -1.70
CA LEU A 83 3.04 1.88 -1.15
C LEU A 83 3.56 3.13 -1.84
N GLY A 84 3.55 3.18 -3.18
CA GLY A 84 3.95 4.37 -3.94
C GLY A 84 3.02 5.56 -3.72
N THR A 85 1.72 5.31 -3.62
CA THR A 85 0.72 6.31 -3.24
C THR A 85 1.01 6.87 -1.84
N SER A 86 1.28 6.00 -0.86
CA SER A 86 1.61 6.41 0.51
C SER A 86 2.87 7.27 0.54
N ALA A 87 3.93 6.88 -0.17
CA ALA A 87 5.15 7.65 -0.28
C ALA A 87 4.93 9.05 -0.87
N THR A 88 4.06 9.16 -1.87
CA THR A 88 3.66 10.44 -2.48
C THR A 88 2.94 11.32 -1.45
N TYR A 89 1.99 10.77 -0.71
CA TYR A 89 1.28 11.49 0.35
C TYR A 89 2.22 12.02 1.43
N TYR A 90 3.17 11.21 1.91
CA TYR A 90 4.13 11.67 2.92
C TYR A 90 4.99 12.84 2.43
N ARG A 91 5.40 12.84 1.14
CA ARG A 91 6.15 13.99 0.57
C ARG A 91 5.29 15.24 0.48
N GLN A 92 4.04 15.09 0.06
CA GLN A 92 3.11 16.22 -0.06
C GLN A 92 2.79 16.82 1.31
N ALA A 93 2.54 15.98 2.32
CA ALA A 93 2.30 16.42 3.69
C ALA A 93 3.50 17.21 4.25
N GLU A 94 4.72 16.72 4.05
CA GLU A 94 5.95 17.41 4.47
C GLU A 94 6.09 18.78 3.78
N GLN A 95 5.86 18.85 2.46
CA GLN A 95 5.92 20.11 1.72
C GLN A 95 4.87 21.11 2.21
N ASN A 96 3.65 20.65 2.47
CA ASN A 96 2.56 21.48 2.99
C ASN A 96 2.89 22.01 4.39
N ALA A 97 3.44 21.18 5.28
CA ALA A 97 3.86 21.58 6.61
C ALA A 97 4.98 22.64 6.53
N HIS A 98 6.00 22.39 5.72
CA HIS A 98 7.11 23.33 5.52
C HIS A 98 6.62 24.69 4.98
N ASN A 99 5.69 24.68 4.01
CA ASN A 99 5.10 25.89 3.46
C ASN A 99 4.25 26.65 4.48
N SER A 100 3.48 25.94 5.30
CA SER A 100 2.65 26.53 6.35
C SER A 100 3.50 27.17 7.45
N MET A 101 4.63 26.57 7.81
CA MET A 101 5.58 27.16 8.75
C MET A 101 6.30 28.38 8.19
N LYS A 102 6.53 28.44 6.88
CA LYS A 102 7.16 29.59 6.20
C LYS A 102 6.21 30.80 6.09
N ASN A 103 4.89 30.58 6.08
CA ASN A 103 3.89 31.64 6.07
C ASN A 103 2.71 31.30 7.02
N PRO A 104 2.89 31.49 8.35
CA PRO A 104 1.89 31.09 9.35
C PRO A 104 0.57 31.89 9.29
N SER A 105 0.52 32.96 8.50
CA SER A 105 -0.67 33.80 8.28
C SER A 105 -1.50 33.38 7.07
N ALA A 106 -1.04 32.41 6.27
CA ALA A 106 -1.80 31.87 5.16
C ALA A 106 -2.97 31.02 5.69
N PRO A 107 -4.20 31.15 5.15
CA PRO A 107 -5.30 30.28 5.55
C PRO A 107 -4.90 28.83 5.32
N ALA A 108 -5.07 27.98 6.35
CA ALA A 108 -4.83 26.57 6.25
C ALA A 108 -5.60 26.04 5.05
N ALA A 109 -4.88 25.58 4.01
CA ALA A 109 -5.48 24.86 2.91
C ALA A 109 -5.85 23.46 3.43
N ASN A 110 -6.86 23.40 4.29
CA ASN A 110 -7.62 22.19 4.55
C ASN A 110 -8.44 21.93 3.29
N GLY A 111 -7.75 21.53 2.23
CA GLY A 111 -8.40 20.89 1.10
C GLY A 111 -9.11 19.66 1.63
N SER A 112 -10.32 19.42 1.14
CA SER A 112 -11.13 18.23 1.37
C SER A 112 -10.44 16.99 0.79
N GLU A 113 -9.24 16.68 1.25
CA GLU A 113 -8.46 15.56 0.75
C GLU A 113 -8.99 14.27 1.40
N PRO A 114 -9.43 13.28 0.61
CA PRO A 114 -9.96 12.05 1.15
C PRO A 114 -8.84 11.36 1.93
N ASP A 115 -9.11 11.10 3.20
CA ASP A 115 -8.21 10.38 4.08
C ASP A 115 -7.97 8.96 3.53
N PRO A 116 -6.76 8.65 3.01
CA PRO A 116 -6.47 7.37 2.40
C PRO A 116 -6.36 6.22 3.43
N PHE A 117 -6.35 6.55 4.72
CA PHE A 117 -6.21 5.62 5.83
C PHE A 117 -7.45 5.56 6.76
N GLY A 118 -8.44 6.43 6.57
CA GLY A 118 -9.67 6.47 7.39
C GLY A 118 -9.41 6.80 8.86
N THR A 119 -8.40 7.61 9.16
CA THR A 119 -8.07 8.14 10.47
C THR A 119 -9.09 9.18 10.94
N ASP A 120 -9.81 8.86 12.02
CA ASP A 120 -10.69 9.82 12.68
C ASP A 120 -9.87 10.86 13.45
N PHE A 121 -9.87 12.11 12.98
CA PHE A 121 -9.22 13.20 13.70
C PHE A 121 -10.11 13.61 14.87
N THR A 122 -9.85 13.05 16.06
CA THR A 122 -10.49 13.53 17.30
C THR A 122 -9.78 14.80 17.76
N PRO A 123 -10.39 16.00 17.68
CA PRO A 123 -9.77 17.20 18.21
C PRO A 123 -9.73 17.07 19.72
N GLY A 124 -8.53 16.86 20.28
CA GLY A 124 -8.33 16.97 21.72
C GLY A 124 -8.77 18.36 22.22
N PRO A 125 -9.20 18.49 23.50
CA PRO A 125 -9.77 19.72 24.00
C PRO A 125 -8.73 20.86 23.98
N VAL A 126 -8.84 21.75 23.00
CA VAL A 126 -8.11 23.01 22.98
C VAL A 126 -8.69 23.92 24.06
N LYS A 127 -7.98 24.05 25.18
CA LYS A 127 -8.31 25.05 26.20
C LYS A 127 -8.16 26.45 25.57
N PRO A 128 -9.24 27.25 25.46
CA PRO A 128 -9.12 28.59 24.88
C PRO A 128 -8.18 29.41 25.76
N ARG A 129 -7.13 29.98 25.13
CA ARG A 129 -6.24 30.93 25.79
C ARG A 129 -7.05 32.20 26.01
N SER A 130 -7.44 32.45 27.25
CA SER A 130 -8.19 33.64 27.68
C SER A 130 -7.50 34.91 27.15
N ALA A 131 -8.22 35.66 26.32
CA ALA A 131 -7.79 36.96 25.84
C ALA A 131 -7.67 37.92 27.03
N LYS A 132 -6.49 38.50 27.23
CA LYS A 132 -6.26 39.54 28.22
C LYS A 132 -6.86 40.83 27.67
N ALA A 133 -7.99 41.25 28.23
CA ALA A 133 -8.47 42.63 28.09
C ALA A 133 -7.63 43.55 28.98
N ALA A 134 -7.15 44.65 28.42
CA ALA A 134 -6.74 45.89 29.09
C ALA A 134 -6.61 46.93 27.97
N GLU A 135 -7.56 47.86 27.87
CA GLU A 135 -7.58 49.20 28.51
C GLU A 135 -6.49 50.13 27.97
#